data_AF-A0A512BA59-F1
#
_entry.id   AF-A0A512BA59-F1
#
_cell.length_a   1.000
_cell.length_b   1.000
_cell.length_c   1.000
_cell.angle_alpha   90.00
_cell.angle_beta   90.00
_cell.angle_gamma   90.00
#
_symmetry.space_group_name_H-M   'P 1'
#
loop_
_entity.id
_entity.type
_entity.pdbx_description
1 polymer ?
#
loop_
_entity_poly.entity_id
_entity_poly.type
_entity_poly.pdbx_seq_one_letter_code
_entity_poly.pdbx_strand_id
1 'polypeptide(L)'
;MNPGDNLNRDIKTEKANSFYKKFFLFAAFWNVGAGLLGVVSLAFNIKLFYNVVDYSADYLFKIHYYNFWLFILIMGIGFYFVSRDVRQNYAMAIVGVLGKTAAVGVWLYYYFLGQATYMVLVAGAGDMLLVLVFIVYLSFTLKNYKNPSTLNQKYQL
;
A
#
# COMPACT_ATOMS: atom_id res chain seq x y z
N MET A 1 -21.22 -20.95 23.61
CA MET A 1 -19.93 -21.02 22.87
C MET A 1 -18.99 -21.88 23.70
N ASN A 2 -18.34 -22.88 23.12
CA ASN A 2 -17.43 -23.75 23.86
C ASN A 2 -16.13 -22.97 24.17
N PRO A 3 -15.57 -23.01 25.40
CA PRO A 3 -14.29 -22.36 25.72
C PRO A 3 -13.15 -22.67 24.73
N GLY A 4 -13.12 -23.88 24.15
CA GLY A 4 -12.15 -24.26 23.13
C GLY A 4 -12.28 -23.50 21.80
N ASP A 5 -13.48 -23.02 21.47
CA ASP A 5 -13.73 -22.24 20.24
C ASP A 5 -13.15 -20.81 20.34
N ASN A 6 -13.17 -20.24 21.54
CA ASN A 6 -12.65 -18.90 21.81
C ASN A 6 -11.12 -18.88 21.73
N LEU A 7 -10.46 -19.86 22.37
CA LEU A 7 -9.00 -19.97 22.34
C LEU A 7 -8.46 -20.13 20.91
N ASN A 8 -9.09 -20.99 20.10
CA ASN A 8 -8.71 -21.19 18.70
C ASN A 8 -8.92 -19.93 17.84
N ARG A 9 -9.95 -19.13 18.13
CA ARG A 9 -10.21 -17.86 17.45
C ARG A 9 -9.16 -16.81 17.80
N ASP A 10 -8.77 -16.73 19.07
CA ASP A 10 -7.78 -15.75 19.54
C ASP A 10 -6.40 -16.02 18.93
N ILE A 11 -5.96 -17.27 18.90
CA ILE A 11 -4.70 -17.68 18.26
C ILE A 11 -4.69 -17.33 16.76
N LYS A 12 -5.79 -17.60 16.05
CA LYS A 12 -5.90 -17.24 14.62
C LYS A 12 -5.82 -15.73 14.41
N THR A 13 -6.46 -14.96 15.28
CA THR A 13 -6.48 -13.49 15.22
C THR A 13 -5.10 -12.90 15.49
N GLU A 14 -4.39 -13.42 16.48
CA GLU A 14 -3.02 -13.00 16.81
C GLU A 14 -2.05 -13.28 15.66
N LYS A 15 -2.09 -14.49 15.09
CA LYS A 15 -1.28 -14.85 13.93
C LYS A 15 -1.55 -13.94 12.73
N ALA A 16 -2.82 -13.67 12.43
CA ALA A 16 -3.22 -12.77 11.35
C ALA A 16 -2.70 -11.34 11.60
N ASN A 17 -2.85 -10.82 12.82
CA ASN A 17 -2.32 -9.50 13.18
C ASN A 17 -0.79 -9.43 12.99
N SER A 18 -0.06 -10.45 13.43
CA SER A 18 1.40 -10.52 13.26
C SER A 18 1.81 -10.53 11.79
N PHE A 19 1.09 -11.30 10.95
CA PHE A 19 1.28 -11.30 9.50
C PHE A 19 1.05 -9.90 8.91
N TYR A 20 -0.09 -9.27 9.20
CA TYR A 20 -0.41 -7.95 8.65
C TYR A 20 0.59 -6.87 9.09
N LYS A 21 1.07 -6.91 10.34
CA LYS A 21 2.13 -6.00 10.78
C LYS A 21 3.38 -6.10 9.90
N LYS A 22 3.89 -7.32 9.69
CA LYS A 22 5.05 -7.56 8.82
C LYS A 22 4.79 -7.16 7.38
N PHE A 23 3.59 -7.47 6.87
CA PHE A 23 3.20 -7.15 5.51
C PHE A 23 3.10 -5.64 5.26
N PHE A 24 2.47 -4.87 6.16
CA PHE A 24 2.41 -3.41 6.04
C PHE A 24 3.79 -2.76 6.19
N LEU A 25 4.69 -3.35 6.99
CA LEU A 25 6.08 -2.91 7.05
C LEU A 25 6.80 -3.13 5.71
N PHE A 26 6.60 -4.28 5.06
CA PHE A 26 7.10 -4.51 3.71
C PHE A 26 6.51 -3.51 2.70
N ALA A 27 5.19 -3.27 2.73
CA ALA A 27 4.55 -2.29 1.87
C ALA A 27 5.09 -0.86 2.10
N ALA A 28 5.44 -0.52 3.34
CA ALA A 28 6.09 0.74 3.67
C ALA A 28 7.45 0.85 2.98
N PHE A 29 8.31 -0.17 3.10
CA PHE A 29 9.62 -0.17 2.43
C PHE A 29 9.51 -0.14 0.91
N TRP A 30 8.56 -0.89 0.33
CA TRP A 30 8.27 -0.86 -1.10
C TRP A 30 7.95 0.56 -1.59
N ASN A 31 7.02 1.24 -0.91
CA ASN A 31 6.61 2.60 -1.26
C ASN A 31 7.68 3.65 -0.99
N VAL A 32 8.40 3.58 0.14
CA VAL A 32 9.49 4.51 0.43
C VAL A 32 10.62 4.34 -0.59
N GLY A 33 11.00 3.11 -0.92
CA GLY A 33 12.03 2.83 -1.93
C GLY A 33 11.64 3.39 -3.31
N ALA A 34 10.41 3.13 -3.76
CA ALA A 34 9.90 3.67 -5.01
C ALA A 34 9.82 5.21 -5.00
N GLY A 35 9.28 5.79 -3.92
CA GLY A 35 9.21 7.23 -3.70
C GLY A 35 10.56 7.91 -3.78
N LEU A 36 11.56 7.39 -3.06
CA LEU A 36 12.93 7.91 -3.08
C LEU A 36 13.57 7.79 -4.46
N LEU A 37 13.40 6.66 -5.15
CA LEU A 37 13.90 6.49 -6.51
C LEU A 37 13.38 7.59 -7.45
N GLY A 38 12.07 7.87 -7.37
CA GLY A 38 11.44 8.92 -8.17
C GLY A 38 11.91 10.33 -7.81
N VAL A 39 12.01 10.65 -6.51
CA VAL A 39 12.43 11.98 -6.05
C VAL A 39 13.90 12.27 -6.33
N VAL A 40 14.79 11.29 -6.11
CA VAL A 40 16.25 11.50 -6.20
C VAL A 40 16.70 11.70 -7.64
N SER A 41 16.09 11.00 -8.61
CA SER A 41 16.52 11.11 -10.01
C SER A 41 15.35 11.05 -10.99
N LEU A 42 14.85 12.25 -11.32
CA LEU A 42 13.88 12.48 -12.39
C LEU A 42 14.33 11.84 -13.71
N ALA A 43 15.57 12.13 -14.14
CA ALA A 43 16.10 11.65 -15.41
C ALA A 43 16.19 10.13 -15.47
N PHE A 44 16.68 9.49 -14.40
CA PHE A 44 16.76 8.04 -14.33
C PHE A 44 15.36 7.41 -14.36
N ASN A 45 14.43 7.93 -13.56
CA ASN A 45 13.08 7.38 -13.46
C ASN A 45 12.32 7.49 -14.79
N ILE A 46 12.36 8.65 -15.43
CA ILE A 46 11.66 8.85 -16.72
C ILE A 46 12.29 7.96 -17.81
N LYS A 47 13.62 7.86 -17.85
CA LYS A 47 14.29 6.94 -18.77
C LYS A 47 13.89 5.48 -18.51
N LEU A 48 13.84 5.06 -17.26
CA LEU A 48 13.52 3.69 -16.88
C LEU A 48 12.07 3.31 -17.20
N PHE A 49 11.11 4.16 -16.85
CA PHE A 49 9.68 3.86 -16.96
C PHE A 49 9.05 4.28 -18.30
N TYR A 50 9.63 5.26 -19.00
CA TYR A 50 9.05 5.82 -20.22
C TYR A 50 10.03 5.89 -21.40
N ASN A 51 11.30 5.46 -21.22
CA ASN A 51 12.35 5.50 -22.25
C ASN A 51 12.57 6.90 -22.87
N VAL A 52 12.30 7.95 -22.11
CA VAL A 52 12.54 9.34 -22.53
C VAL A 52 13.88 9.80 -21.98
N VAL A 53 14.77 10.19 -22.89
CA VAL A 53 16.12 10.71 -22.59
C VAL A 53 16.20 12.23 -22.75
N ASP A 54 15.46 12.77 -23.70
CA ASP A 54 15.36 14.21 -23.96
C ASP A 54 13.96 14.70 -23.58
N TYR A 55 13.88 15.47 -22.50
CA TYR A 55 12.61 16.00 -22.01
C TYR A 55 12.72 17.50 -21.72
N SER A 56 11.75 18.28 -22.22
CA SER A 56 11.57 19.67 -21.80
C SER A 56 10.72 19.71 -20.54
N ALA A 57 11.35 19.56 -19.38
CA ALA A 57 10.65 19.68 -18.09
C ALA A 57 10.45 21.15 -17.74
N ASP A 58 9.29 21.68 -18.09
CA ASP A 58 8.82 22.95 -17.55
C ASP A 58 8.55 22.86 -16.03
N TYR A 59 8.21 23.99 -15.42
CA TYR A 59 7.99 24.03 -13.98
C TYR A 59 6.76 23.22 -13.54
N LEU A 60 5.70 23.17 -14.36
CA LEU A 60 4.47 22.44 -14.04
C LEU A 60 4.72 20.93 -14.04
N PHE A 61 5.42 20.44 -15.07
CA PHE A 61 5.81 19.04 -15.18
C PHE A 61 6.60 18.59 -13.95
N LYS A 62 7.60 19.37 -13.52
CA LYS A 62 8.40 19.06 -12.33
C LYS A 62 7.54 19.02 -11.07
N ILE A 63 6.66 20.00 -10.87
CA ILE A 63 5.78 20.04 -9.69
C ILE A 63 4.89 18.80 -9.64
N HIS A 64 4.22 18.45 -10.74
CA HIS A 64 3.35 17.27 -10.78
C HIS A 64 4.12 15.97 -10.58
N TYR A 65 5.28 15.84 -11.22
CA TYR A 65 6.15 14.67 -11.05
C TYR A 65 6.57 14.50 -9.59
N TYR A 66 7.12 15.54 -8.96
CA TYR A 66 7.59 15.44 -7.58
C TYR A 66 6.44 15.24 -6.59
N ASN A 67 5.28 15.88 -6.81
CA ASN A 67 4.09 15.67 -5.98
C ASN A 67 3.62 14.21 -6.02
N PHE A 68 3.63 13.57 -7.20
CA PHE A 68 3.28 12.16 -7.33
C PHE A 68 4.22 11.26 -6.53
N TRP A 69 5.54 11.46 -6.65
CA TRP A 69 6.51 10.63 -5.92
C TRP A 69 6.55 10.91 -4.42
N LEU A 70 6.34 12.16 -4.01
CA LEU A 70 6.15 12.52 -2.60
C LEU A 70 4.90 11.86 -2.02
N PHE A 71 3.80 11.80 -2.78
CA PHE A 71 2.60 11.07 -2.35
C PHE A 71 2.91 9.59 -2.15
N ILE A 72 3.63 8.95 -3.06
CA ILE A 72 4.07 7.54 -2.90
C ILE A 72 4.91 7.35 -1.63
N LEU A 73 5.79 8.29 -1.31
CA LEU A 73 6.62 8.26 -0.11
C LEU A 73 5.75 8.41 1.16
N ILE A 74 4.83 9.37 1.18
CA ILE A 74 3.87 9.59 2.29
C ILE A 74 2.99 8.35 2.49
N MET A 75 2.54 7.71 1.41
CA MET A 75 1.81 6.45 1.48
C MET A 75 2.63 5.36 2.18
N GLY A 76 3.95 5.31 1.92
CA GLY A 76 4.87 4.40 2.62
C GLY A 76 4.93 4.67 4.12
N ILE A 77 5.02 5.94 4.53
CA ILE A 77 4.94 6.34 5.95
C ILE A 77 3.58 5.95 6.54
N GLY A 78 2.49 6.14 5.80
CA GLY A 78 1.16 5.68 6.19
C GLY A 78 1.12 4.19 6.48
N PHE A 79 1.65 3.35 5.57
CA PHE A 79 1.72 1.90 5.77
C PHE A 79 2.60 1.51 6.96
N TYR A 80 3.66 2.26 7.24
CA TYR A 80 4.43 2.07 8.46
C TYR A 80 3.57 2.27 9.72
N PHE A 81 2.71 3.29 9.77
CA PHE A 81 1.78 3.45 10.90
C PHE A 81 0.77 2.30 11.00
N VAL A 82 0.27 1.78 9.87
CA VAL A 82 -0.55 0.55 9.87
C VAL A 82 0.21 -0.64 10.43
N SER A 83 1.50 -0.79 10.15
CA SER A 83 2.30 -1.87 10.72
C SER A 83 2.47 -1.79 12.25
N ARG A 84 2.32 -0.60 12.84
CA ARG A 84 2.38 -0.41 14.30
C ARG A 84 1.06 -0.76 14.95
N ASP A 85 -0.03 -0.25 14.38
CA ASP A 85 -1.40 -0.61 14.78
C ASP A 85 -2.28 -0.90 13.55
N VAL A 86 -2.47 -2.20 13.32
CA VAL A 86 -3.25 -2.74 12.19
C VAL A 86 -4.75 -2.58 12.37
N ARG A 87 -5.24 -2.10 13.52
CA ARG A 87 -6.68 -1.90 13.75
C ARG A 87 -7.04 -0.43 13.65
N GLN A 88 -6.22 0.45 14.20
CA GLN A 88 -6.53 1.88 14.26
C GLN A 88 -6.33 2.59 12.91
N ASN A 89 -5.38 2.12 12.09
CA ASN A 89 -4.95 2.85 10.88
C ASN A 89 -5.49 2.25 9.58
N TYR A 90 -6.58 1.47 9.62
CA TYR A 90 -7.10 0.74 8.46
C TYR A 90 -7.52 1.65 7.29
N ALA A 91 -7.90 2.91 7.56
CA ALA A 91 -8.22 3.89 6.53
C ALA A 91 -7.08 4.08 5.53
N MET A 92 -5.83 3.97 5.99
CA MET A 92 -4.66 4.06 5.13
C MET A 92 -4.58 2.90 4.13
N ALA A 93 -5.06 1.71 4.49
CA ALA A 93 -5.16 0.59 3.55
C ALA A 93 -6.23 0.83 2.49
N ILE A 94 -7.32 1.54 2.80
CA ILE A 94 -8.33 1.97 1.82
C ILE A 94 -7.70 2.94 0.82
N VAL A 95 -6.99 3.95 1.31
CA VAL A 95 -6.22 4.87 0.44
C VAL A 95 -5.21 4.08 -0.40
N GLY A 96 -4.58 3.06 0.18
CA GLY A 96 -3.69 2.12 -0.51
C GLY A 96 -4.36 1.42 -1.69
N VAL A 97 -5.54 0.86 -1.48
CA VAL A 97 -6.32 0.20 -2.54
C VAL A 97 -6.67 1.18 -3.66
N LEU A 98 -7.24 2.34 -3.32
CA LEU A 98 -7.70 3.32 -4.30
C LEU A 98 -6.52 3.90 -5.10
N GLY A 99 -5.49 4.38 -4.40
CA GLY A 99 -4.34 5.04 -5.01
C GLY A 99 -3.53 4.10 -5.92
N LYS A 100 -3.25 2.87 -5.46
CA LYS A 100 -2.50 1.90 -6.25
C LYS A 100 -3.29 1.41 -7.47
N THR A 101 -4.58 1.14 -7.31
CA THR A 101 -5.43 0.74 -8.45
C THR A 101 -5.48 1.84 -9.51
N ALA A 102 -5.62 3.10 -9.10
CA ALA A 102 -5.59 4.24 -10.02
C ALA A 102 -4.23 4.37 -10.73
N ALA A 103 -3.12 4.28 -9.99
CA ALA A 103 -1.77 4.35 -10.56
C ALA A 103 -1.51 3.24 -11.58
N VAL A 104 -1.89 2.00 -11.25
CA VAL A 104 -1.79 0.85 -12.16
C VAL A 104 -2.64 1.08 -13.41
N GLY A 105 -3.87 1.59 -13.27
CA GLY A 105 -4.73 1.91 -14.41
C GLY A 105 -4.09 2.92 -15.37
N VAL A 106 -3.49 3.99 -14.83
CA VAL A 106 -2.77 5.00 -15.61
C VAL A 106 -1.54 4.40 -16.30
N TRP A 107 -0.74 3.60 -15.59
CA TRP A 107 0.43 2.95 -16.16
C TRP A 107 0.08 1.95 -17.27
N LEU A 108 -0.98 1.17 -17.09
CA LEU A 108 -1.48 0.26 -18.12
C LEU A 108 -1.93 1.04 -19.35
N TYR A 109 -2.67 2.13 -19.17
CA TYR A 109 -3.09 2.99 -20.27
C TYR A 109 -1.88 3.49 -21.10
N TYR A 110 -0.86 4.05 -20.44
CA TYR A 110 0.34 4.54 -21.14
C TYR A 110 1.16 3.41 -21.78
N TYR A 111 1.21 2.24 -21.16
CA TYR A 111 1.86 1.08 -21.75
C TYR A 111 1.19 0.64 -23.05
N PHE A 112 -0.15 0.56 -23.08
CA PHE A 112 -0.90 0.19 -24.29
C PHE A 112 -0.85 1.25 -25.39
N LEU A 113 -0.56 2.52 -25.04
CA LEU A 113 -0.24 3.57 -26.01
C LEU A 113 1.20 3.52 -26.54
N GLY A 114 2.03 2.59 -26.07
CA GLY A 114 3.45 2.51 -26.42
C GLY A 114 4.29 3.65 -25.81
N GLN A 115 3.76 4.34 -24.80
CA GLN A 115 4.41 5.48 -24.14
C GLN A 115 5.13 5.11 -22.84
N ALA A 116 5.06 3.85 -22.42
CA ALA A 116 5.73 3.35 -21.23
C ALA A 116 6.45 2.03 -21.51
N THR A 117 7.51 1.77 -20.75
CA THR A 117 8.31 0.55 -20.86
C THR A 117 7.66 -0.61 -20.10
N TYR A 118 8.15 -1.83 -20.29
CA TYR A 118 7.75 -2.98 -19.47
C TYR A 118 7.96 -2.78 -17.97
N MET A 119 8.79 -1.81 -17.56
CA MET A 119 9.03 -1.55 -16.14
C MET A 119 7.76 -1.06 -15.42
N VAL A 120 6.85 -0.33 -16.09
CA VAL A 120 5.58 0.07 -15.46
C VAL A 120 4.68 -1.15 -15.17
N LEU A 121 4.80 -2.21 -15.97
CA LEU A 121 4.05 -3.46 -15.73
C LEU A 121 4.59 -4.20 -14.51
N VAL A 122 5.91 -4.25 -14.35
CA VAL A 122 6.55 -4.87 -13.17
C VAL A 122 6.17 -4.11 -11.90
N ALA A 123 6.28 -2.78 -11.92
CA ALA A 123 5.87 -1.94 -10.79
C ALA A 123 4.37 -2.10 -10.49
N GLY A 124 3.53 -2.08 -11.53
CA GLY A 124 2.10 -2.23 -11.41
C GLY A 124 1.68 -3.61 -10.87
N ALA A 125 2.35 -4.68 -11.29
CA ALA A 125 2.11 -6.03 -10.76
C ALA A 125 2.46 -6.11 -9.27
N GLY A 126 3.58 -5.53 -8.85
CA GLY A 126 3.94 -5.41 -7.43
C GLY A 126 2.87 -4.68 -6.63
N ASP A 127 2.36 -3.56 -7.16
CA ASP A 127 1.31 -2.79 -6.52
C ASP A 127 -0.04 -3.54 -6.45
N MET A 128 -0.41 -4.28 -7.49
CA MET A 128 -1.63 -5.09 -7.48
C MET A 128 -1.56 -6.25 -6.48
N LEU A 129 -0.39 -6.89 -6.31
CA LEU A 129 -0.22 -7.88 -5.25
C LEU A 129 -0.45 -7.27 -3.87
N LEU A 130 0.02 -6.04 -3.64
CA LEU A 130 -0.25 -5.33 -2.39
C LEU A 130 -1.74 -5.02 -2.21
N VAL A 131 -2.41 -4.55 -3.28
CA VAL A 131 -3.85 -4.25 -3.28
C VAL A 131 -4.67 -5.48 -2.89
N LEU A 132 -4.37 -6.65 -3.47
CA LEU A 132 -5.09 -7.89 -3.13
C LEU A 132 -5.00 -8.21 -1.64
N VAL A 133 -3.81 -8.10 -1.05
CA VAL A 133 -3.62 -8.34 0.39
C VAL A 133 -4.30 -7.25 1.23
N PHE A 134 -4.31 -5.98 0.80
CA PHE A 134 -5.04 -4.91 1.49
C PHE A 134 -6.55 -5.18 1.52
N ILE A 135 -7.14 -5.68 0.42
CA ILE A 135 -8.57 -6.03 0.37
C ILE A 135 -8.89 -7.17 1.35
N VAL A 136 -8.04 -8.21 1.40
CA VAL A 136 -8.19 -9.32 2.36
C VAL A 136 -8.05 -8.81 3.79
N TYR A 137 -7.05 -7.96 4.05
CA TYR A 137 -6.85 -7.31 5.35
C TYR A 137 -8.06 -6.48 5.79
N LEU A 138 -8.62 -5.66 4.91
CA LEU A 138 -9.79 -4.82 5.22
C LEU A 138 -11.01 -5.69 5.55
N SER A 139 -11.22 -6.76 4.78
CA SER A 139 -12.29 -7.73 5.03
C SER A 139 -12.14 -8.40 6.39
N PHE A 140 -10.91 -8.74 6.79
CA PHE A 140 -10.62 -9.30 8.12
C PHE A 140 -10.85 -8.26 9.23
N THR A 141 -10.30 -7.06 9.08
CA THR A 141 -10.34 -6.01 10.10
C THR A 141 -11.75 -5.49 10.35
N LEU A 142 -12.53 -5.23 9.29
CA LEU A 142 -13.90 -4.73 9.40
C LEU A 142 -14.86 -5.75 10.04
N LYS A 143 -14.67 -7.05 9.78
CA LYS A 143 -15.44 -8.11 10.43
C LYS A 143 -15.17 -8.16 11.93
N ASN A 144 -13.91 -7.96 12.34
CA ASN A 144 -13.51 -8.00 13.74
C ASN A 144 -13.85 -6.70 14.50
N TYR A 145 -14.04 -5.56 13.80
CA TYR A 145 -14.46 -4.30 14.41
C TYR A 145 -15.94 -4.31 14.83
N LYS A 146 -16.82 -4.96 14.04
CA LYS A 146 -18.27 -5.05 14.31
C LYS A 146 -18.66 -5.96 15.48
N ASN A 147 -17.71 -6.68 16.09
CA ASN A 147 -17.97 -7.61 17.20
C ASN A 147 -17.23 -7.17 18.48
N PRO A 148 -17.67 -6.08 19.15
CA PRO A 148 -17.02 -5.55 20.35
C PRO A 148 -17.16 -6.43 21.61
N SER A 149 -17.92 -7.54 21.55
CA SER A 149 -18.17 -8.41 22.70
C SER A 149 -16.93 -9.09 23.28
N THR A 150 -15.77 -9.06 22.59
CA THR A 150 -14.49 -9.58 23.10
C THR A 150 -13.70 -8.57 23.93
N LEU A 151 -14.09 -7.28 23.98
CA LEU A 151 -13.38 -6.25 24.75
C LEU A 151 -13.88 -6.13 26.19
N ASN A 152 -15.19 -6.31 26.43
CA ASN A 152 -15.76 -6.18 27.76
C ASN A 152 -15.41 -7.33 28.71
N GLN A 153 -14.89 -8.46 28.21
CA GLN A 153 -14.49 -9.57 29.07
C GLN A 153 -13.08 -9.42 29.68
N LYS A 154 -12.24 -8.54 29.12
CA LYS A 154 -10.85 -8.35 29.59
C LYS A 154 -10.71 -7.28 30.68
N TYR A 155 -11.74 -6.46 30.89
CA TYR A 155 -11.74 -5.34 31.84
C TYR A 155 -12.86 -5.40 32.89
N GLN A 156 -13.51 -6.56 33.04
CA GLN A 156 -14.42 -6.85 34.15
C GLN A 156 -13.68 -7.59 35.28
N LEU A 157 -12.63 -6.97 35.80
CA LEU A 157 -12.05 -7.30 37.11
C LEU A 157 -12.39 -6.17 38.09
#